data_AF-A0A1M7CT73-F1
#
_entry.id   AF-A0A1M7CT73-F1
#
_cell.length_a   1.000
_cell.length_b   1.000
_cell.length_c   1.000
_cell.angle_alpha   90.00
_cell.angle_beta   90.00
_cell.angle_gamma   90.00
#
_symmetry.space_group_name_H-M   'P 1'
#
loop_
_entity.id
_entity.type
_entity.pdbx_description
1 polymer ?
#
loop_
_entity_poly.entity_id
_entity_poly.type
_entity_poly.pdbx_seq_one_letter_code
_entity_poly.pdbx_strand_id
1 'polypeptide(L)'
;MAFTYQSVIDLARIPLNDEDKARYSDATLLSLANHAVLQILKRRPDLFVGQFASLPDGEGMLSDVFPISAAYVQTVADYVTARAEMTDDEHASSGRAAVFAQLFSAEAQS
;
A
#
# COMPACT_ATOMS: atom_id res chain seq x y z
N MET A 1 -15.44 3.63 -11.56
CA MET A 1 -15.07 4.50 -10.43
C MET A 1 -13.56 4.51 -10.32
N ALA A 2 -12.96 5.64 -9.95
CA ALA A 2 -11.54 5.68 -9.66
C ALA A 2 -11.29 5.06 -8.27
N PHE A 3 -10.23 4.26 -8.14
CA PHE A 3 -9.80 3.76 -6.84
C PHE A 3 -9.20 4.91 -6.02
N THR A 4 -9.35 4.83 -4.70
CA THR A 4 -8.77 5.79 -3.75
C THR A 4 -7.80 5.08 -2.82
N TYR A 5 -7.08 5.84 -1.99
CA TYR A 5 -6.31 5.26 -0.90
C TYR A 5 -7.18 4.45 0.08
N GLN A 6 -8.44 4.84 0.28
CA GLN A 6 -9.40 4.03 1.03
C GLN A 6 -9.54 2.62 0.43
N SER A 7 -9.66 2.51 -0.89
CA SER A 7 -9.79 1.20 -1.54
C SER A 7 -8.56 0.31 -1.34
N VAL A 8 -7.36 0.91 -1.29
CA VAL A 8 -6.11 0.20 -1.03
C VAL A 8 -6.10 -0.36 0.41
N ILE A 9 -6.45 0.45 1.40
CA ILE A 9 -6.44 0.00 2.79
C ILE A 9 -7.53 -1.04 3.05
N ASP A 10 -8.70 -0.90 2.42
CA ASP A 10 -9.79 -1.88 2.53
C ASP A 10 -9.34 -3.24 1.97
N LEU A 11 -8.62 -3.27 0.85
CA LEU A 11 -8.04 -4.50 0.31
C LEU A 11 -6.96 -5.10 1.22
N ALA A 12 -6.12 -4.26 1.84
CA ALA A 12 -5.09 -4.73 2.77
C ALA A 12 -5.67 -5.32 4.07
N ARG A 13 -6.86 -4.87 4.49
CA ARG A 13 -7.56 -5.35 5.70
C ARG A 13 -8.04 -6.79 5.58
N ILE A 14 -8.41 -7.23 4.37
CA ILE A 14 -8.88 -8.60 4.12
C ILE A 14 -7.85 -9.65 4.57
N PRO A 15 -6.60 -9.66 4.03
CA PRO A 15 -5.60 -10.62 4.48
C PRO A 15 -5.11 -10.36 5.91
N LEU A 16 -5.17 -9.13 6.41
CA LEU A 16 -4.84 -8.80 7.81
C LEU A 16 -5.89 -9.33 8.81
N ASN A 17 -7.06 -9.74 8.32
CA ASN A 17 -8.22 -10.07 9.14
C ASN A 17 -8.56 -8.94 10.13
N ASP A 18 -8.58 -7.70 9.63
CA ASP A 18 -8.78 -6.46 10.39
C ASP A 18 -9.88 -5.58 9.77
N GLU A 19 -11.01 -6.20 9.40
CA GLU A 19 -12.17 -5.50 8.81
C GLU A 19 -12.89 -4.59 9.81
N ASP A 20 -12.87 -4.95 11.10
CA ASP A 20 -13.45 -4.18 12.19
C ASP A 20 -12.56 -3.01 12.65
N LYS A 21 -11.33 -2.92 12.10
CA LYS A 21 -10.33 -1.90 12.41
C LYS A 21 -9.86 -1.93 13.86
N ALA A 22 -9.98 -3.08 14.54
CA ALA A 22 -9.55 -3.23 15.92
C ALA A 22 -8.02 -3.22 16.07
N ARG A 23 -7.29 -3.72 15.07
CA ARG A 23 -5.83 -3.91 15.12
C ARG A 23 -5.07 -2.70 14.58
N TYR A 24 -5.48 -2.15 13.44
CA TYR A 24 -4.84 -0.97 12.85
C TYR A 24 -5.84 0.14 12.54
N SER A 25 -5.48 1.35 12.96
CA SER A 25 -6.18 2.57 12.55
C SER A 25 -6.02 2.82 11.04
N ASP A 26 -7.00 3.48 10.43
CA ASP A 26 -6.91 3.89 9.02
C ASP A 26 -5.69 4.80 8.78
N ALA A 27 -5.35 5.66 9.74
CA ALA A 27 -4.18 6.53 9.65
C ALA A 27 -2.86 5.74 9.57
N THR A 28 -2.76 4.64 10.31
CA THR A 28 -1.58 3.75 10.27
C THR A 28 -1.45 3.09 8.90
N LEU A 29 -2.53 2.49 8.38
CA LEU A 29 -2.49 1.81 7.09
C LEU A 29 -2.30 2.79 5.92
N LEU A 30 -2.86 4.00 6.01
CA LEU A 30 -2.64 5.07 5.04
C LEU A 30 -1.16 5.48 4.98
N SER A 31 -0.49 5.64 6.12
CA SER A 31 0.94 5.97 6.15
C SER A 31 1.77 4.88 5.44
N LEU A 32 1.43 3.60 5.64
CA LEU A 32 2.08 2.50 4.93
C LEU A 32 1.79 2.53 3.42
N ALA A 33 0.57 2.86 3.00
CA ALA A 33 0.20 2.98 1.60
C ALA A 33 0.96 4.14 0.91
N ASN A 34 1.04 5.29 1.56
CA ASN A 34 1.83 6.43 1.10
C ASN A 34 3.31 6.06 0.94
N HIS A 35 3.90 5.35 1.92
CA HIS A 35 5.27 4.84 1.80
C HIS A 35 5.44 3.86 0.63
N ALA A 36 4.47 2.98 0.37
CA ALA A 36 4.54 2.06 -0.76
C ALA A 36 4.59 2.80 -2.09
N VAL A 37 3.76 3.84 -2.26
CA VAL A 37 3.73 4.66 -3.47
C VAL A 37 5.07 5.38 -3.66
N LEU A 38 5.69 5.88 -2.60
CA LEU A 38 7.04 6.46 -2.67
C LEU A 38 8.11 5.41 -3.05
N GLN A 39 7.98 4.17 -2.58
CA GLN A 39 8.88 3.09 -3.01
C GLN A 39 8.70 2.75 -4.50
N ILE A 40 7.46 2.75 -5.00
CA ILE A 40 7.17 2.57 -6.43
C ILE A 40 7.76 3.74 -7.21
N LEU A 41 7.52 5.00 -6.82
CA LEU A 41 8.08 6.18 -7.48
C LEU A 41 9.61 6.11 -7.59
N LYS A 42 10.28 5.66 -6.53
CA LYS A 42 11.73 5.50 -6.50
C LYS A 42 12.26 4.45 -7.50
N ARG A 43 11.51 3.37 -7.73
CA ARG A 43 11.93 2.22 -8.55
C ARG A 43 11.40 2.27 -9.98
N ARG A 44 10.20 2.80 -10.14
CA ARG A 44 9.41 2.92 -11.37
C ARG A 44 8.93 4.36 -11.56
N PRO A 45 9.86 5.33 -11.69
CA PRO A 45 9.49 6.73 -11.93
C PRO A 45 8.77 6.92 -13.27
N ASP A 46 8.92 5.97 -14.20
CA ASP A 46 8.23 5.93 -15.49
C ASP A 46 6.69 5.90 -15.37
N LEU A 47 6.16 5.29 -14.30
CA LEU A 47 4.71 5.23 -14.03
C LEU A 47 4.09 6.60 -13.73
N PHE A 48 4.94 7.61 -13.48
CA PHE A 48 4.54 8.97 -13.12
C PHE A 48 4.83 9.99 -14.24
N VAL A 49 5.24 9.52 -15.42
CA VAL A 49 5.48 10.39 -16.58
C VAL A 49 4.19 11.13 -16.95
N GLY A 50 4.30 12.45 -17.08
CA GLY A 50 3.15 13.33 -17.34
C GLY A 50 2.45 13.84 -16.08
N GLN A 51 2.86 13.40 -14.88
CA GLN A 51 2.36 13.87 -13.59
C GLN A 51 3.43 14.64 -12.78
N PHE A 52 4.44 15.21 -13.43
CA PHE A 52 5.58 15.85 -12.75
C PHE A 52 5.22 17.06 -11.88
N ALA A 53 4.07 17.69 -12.11
CA ALA A 53 3.55 18.79 -11.29
C ALA A 53 2.85 18.31 -10.00
N SER A 54 2.59 17.02 -9.88
CA SER A 54 1.81 16.41 -8.79
C SER A 54 2.36 15.03 -8.42
N LEU A 55 3.68 14.92 -8.26
CA LEU A 55 4.29 13.68 -7.81
C LEU A 55 3.86 13.38 -6.36
N PRO A 56 3.66 12.10 -6.00
CA PRO A 56 3.40 11.73 -4.62
C PRO A 56 4.54 12.18 -3.69
N ASP A 57 4.18 12.81 -2.58
CA ASP A 57 5.08 13.29 -1.54
C ASP A 57 4.95 12.52 -0.22
N GLY A 58 3.97 11.62 -0.12
CA GLY A 58 3.68 10.82 1.07
C GLY A 58 2.52 11.34 1.91
N GLU A 59 1.85 12.42 1.49
CA GLU A 59 0.77 13.08 2.24
C GLU A 59 -0.63 12.83 1.65
N GLY A 60 -0.79 11.78 0.85
CA GLY A 60 -2.08 11.39 0.28
C GLY A 60 -3.12 11.09 1.37
N MET A 61 -4.37 11.51 1.14
CA MET A 61 -5.51 11.29 2.03
C MET A 61 -6.36 10.11 1.59
N LEU A 62 -7.16 9.53 2.51
CA LEU A 62 -8.04 8.38 2.23
C LEU A 62 -8.98 8.60 1.03
N SER A 63 -9.50 9.82 0.90
CA SER A 63 -10.43 10.20 -0.17
C SER A 63 -9.75 10.50 -1.49
N ASP A 64 -8.43 10.66 -1.51
CA ASP A 64 -7.71 11.02 -2.72
C ASP A 64 -7.70 9.87 -3.71
N VAL A 65 -7.81 10.23 -4.99
CA VAL A 65 -7.69 9.27 -6.09
C VAL A 65 -6.30 8.66 -6.06
N PHE A 66 -6.22 7.34 -6.19
CA PHE A 66 -4.96 6.63 -6.23
C PHE A 66 -4.11 7.11 -7.43
N PRO A 67 -2.85 7.52 -7.21
CA PRO A 67 -2.12 8.36 -8.16
C PRO A 67 -1.59 7.60 -9.40
N ILE A 68 -1.64 6.27 -9.37
CA ILE A 68 -1.16 5.40 -10.47
C ILE A 68 -2.28 4.47 -10.95
N SER A 69 -2.00 3.74 -12.03
CA SER A 69 -2.96 2.79 -12.62
C SER A 69 -3.58 1.87 -11.56
N ALA A 70 -4.89 1.62 -11.69
CA ALA A 70 -5.64 0.71 -10.83
C ALA A 70 -5.03 -0.69 -10.72
N ALA A 71 -4.23 -1.11 -11.71
CA ALA A 71 -3.50 -2.38 -11.68
C ALA A 71 -2.52 -2.49 -10.49
N TYR A 72 -2.01 -1.37 -9.96
CA TYR A 72 -1.08 -1.34 -8.84
C TYR A 72 -1.76 -1.24 -7.46
N VAL A 73 -3.09 -1.19 -7.41
CA VAL A 73 -3.84 -1.11 -6.15
C VAL A 73 -3.55 -2.34 -5.27
N GLN A 74 -3.60 -3.54 -5.85
CA GLN A 74 -3.26 -4.77 -5.13
C GLN A 74 -1.80 -4.77 -4.68
N THR A 75 -0.88 -4.33 -5.55
CA THR A 75 0.55 -4.25 -5.23
C THR A 75 0.79 -3.38 -4.00
N VAL A 76 0.14 -2.22 -3.91
CA VAL A 76 0.26 -1.36 -2.73
C VAL A 76 -0.41 -2.00 -1.50
N ALA A 77 -1.57 -2.64 -1.66
CA ALA A 77 -2.22 -3.35 -0.56
C ALA A 77 -1.31 -4.47 0.01
N ASP A 78 -0.61 -5.23 -0.84
CA ASP A 78 0.34 -6.26 -0.43
C ASP A 78 1.49 -5.66 0.40
N TYR A 79 2.02 -4.49 0.02
CA TYR A 79 3.02 -3.80 0.82
C TYR A 79 2.50 -3.41 2.21
N VAL A 80 1.27 -2.85 2.25
CA VAL A 80 0.62 -2.46 3.50
C VAL A 80 0.45 -3.68 4.41
N THR A 81 -0.08 -4.79 3.88
CA THR A 81 -0.23 -6.05 4.61
C THR A 81 1.12 -6.56 5.12
N ALA A 82 2.15 -6.59 4.27
CA ALA A 82 3.48 -7.03 4.69
C ALA A 82 4.04 -6.21 5.86
N ARG A 83 3.97 -4.89 5.77
CA ARG A 83 4.51 -3.98 6.79
C ARG A 83 3.72 -4.01 8.09
N ALA A 84 2.40 -4.10 8.00
CA ALA A 84 1.52 -4.27 9.15
C ALA A 84 1.87 -5.58 9.88
N GLU A 85 1.89 -6.72 9.18
CA GLU A 85 2.23 -8.04 9.75
C GLU A 85 3.64 -8.09 10.37
N MET A 86 4.60 -7.29 9.90
CA MET A 86 5.93 -7.18 10.50
C MET A 86 5.96 -6.35 11.80
N THR A 87 4.98 -5.46 11.98
CA THR A 87 4.99 -4.48 13.09
C THR A 87 4.32 -5.03 14.35
N ASP A 88 3.34 -5.94 14.20
CA ASP A 88 2.63 -6.48 15.33
C ASP A 88 3.30 -7.74 15.88
N ASP A 89 3.88 -7.65 17.07
CA ASP A 89 4.60 -8.74 17.75
C ASP A 89 3.67 -9.84 18.31
N GLU A 90 2.39 -9.54 18.58
CA GLU A 90 1.44 -10.47 19.19
C GLU A 90 0.75 -11.37 18.15
N HIS A 91 0.58 -10.87 16.93
CA HIS A 91 0.01 -11.63 15.81
C HIS A 91 0.89 -11.64 14.56
N ALA A 92 2.19 -11.33 14.69
CA ALA A 92 3.16 -11.38 13.60
C ALA A 92 3.22 -12.77 12.99
N SER A 93 2.86 -12.87 11.71
CA SER A 93 3.14 -14.04 10.90
C SER A 93 4.29 -13.74 9.94
N SER A 94 5.54 -13.94 10.40
CA SER A 94 6.75 -13.68 9.61
C SER A 94 6.74 -14.37 8.24
N GLY A 95 6.11 -15.54 8.13
CA GLY A 95 5.93 -16.25 6.86
C GLY A 95 5.00 -15.52 5.88
N ARG A 96 3.85 -15.01 6.36
CA ARG A 96 2.91 -14.25 5.53
C ARG A 96 3.50 -12.89 5.14
N ALA A 97 4.11 -12.19 6.09
CA ALA A 97 4.81 -10.92 5.82
C ALA A 97 5.85 -11.06 4.70
N ALA A 98 6.64 -12.13 4.72
CA ALA A 98 7.62 -12.41 3.67
C ALA A 98 6.98 -12.65 2.30
N VAL A 99 5.86 -13.38 2.22
CA VAL A 99 5.14 -13.62 0.95
C VAL A 99 4.61 -12.33 0.36
N PHE A 100 3.95 -11.49 1.16
CA PHE A 100 3.42 -10.21 0.66
C PHE A 100 4.54 -9.23 0.26
N ALA A 101 5.67 -9.23 0.98
CA ALA A 101 6.83 -8.46 0.58
C ALA A 101 7.43 -8.93 -0.76
N GLN A 102 7.39 -10.24 -1.05
CA GLN A 102 7.79 -10.79 -2.34
C GLN A 102 6.85 -10.39 -3.47
N LEU A 103 5.52 -10.44 -3.25
CA LEU A 103 4.52 -10.01 -4.24
C LEU A 103 4.69 -8.53 -4.60
N PHE A 104 4.82 -7.66 -3.60
CA PHE A 104 5.12 -6.25 -3.82
C PHE A 104 6.42 -6.09 -4.63
N SER A 105 7.47 -6.80 -4.23
CA SER A 105 8.78 -6.70 -4.86
C SER A 105 8.79 -7.16 -6.31
N ALA A 106 7.99 -8.18 -6.66
CA ALA A 106 7.91 -8.70 -8.03
C ALA A 106 7.34 -7.67 -9.01
N GLU A 107 6.33 -6.91 -8.58
CA GLU A 107 5.66 -5.91 -9.41
C GLU A 107 6.31 -4.51 -9.33
N ALA A 108 6.88 -4.15 -8.17
CA ALA A 108 7.53 -2.84 -8.00
C ALA A 108 8.97 -2.79 -8.57
N GLN A 109 9.54 -3.92 -8.99
CA GLN A 109 10.87 -4.04 -9.59
C GLN A 109 10.88 -4.49 -11.05
N SER A 110 9.74 -5.00 -11.56
CA SER A 110 9.60 -5.36 -12.98
C SER A 110 9.64 -4.14 -13.87
#